data_AF-A0A8U0LC68-F1
#
_entry.id   AF-A0A8U0LC68-F1
#
_cell.length_a   1.000
_cell.length_b   1.000
_cell.length_c   1.000
_cell.angle_alpha   90.00
_cell.angle_beta   90.00
_cell.angle_gamma   90.00
#
_symmetry.space_group_name_H-M   'P 1'
#
loop_
_entity.id
_entity.type
_entity.pdbx_description
1 polymer ?
#
loop_
_entity_poly.entity_id
_entity_poly.type
_entity_poly.pdbx_seq_one_letter_code
_entity_poly.pdbx_strand_id
1 'polypeptide(L)'
;MLTTVGLGNREFDRASDGAINYGRVRDLRNGLKAPVRLSEFLIVCDVCGADPVQTVRDIISEAKRIEEEQKRERRVEETKRILADNPMELAAYTDPDKEKYIEYGNGDDPA
;
A
#
# COMPACT_ATOMS: atom_id res chain seq x y z
N MET A 1 -9.58 12.16 7.63
CA MET A 1 -9.33 13.03 8.79
C MET A 1 -9.50 14.50 8.43
N LEU A 2 -8.56 15.12 7.71
CA LEU A 2 -8.66 16.53 7.31
C LEU A 2 -9.91 16.87 6.47
N THR A 3 -10.36 15.94 5.63
CA THR A 3 -11.59 16.08 4.83
C THR A 3 -12.87 15.83 5.62
N THR A 4 -12.76 15.19 6.78
CA THR A 4 -13.90 14.65 7.54
C THR A 4 -14.54 15.69 8.45
N VAL A 5 -13.77 16.66 8.93
CA VAL A 5 -14.23 17.73 9.84
C VAL A 5 -14.88 18.89 9.10
N GLY A 6 -14.92 18.87 7.75
CA GLY A 6 -15.58 19.89 6.94
C GLY A 6 -14.90 21.27 6.94
N LEU A 7 -13.83 21.46 7.72
CA LEU A 7 -13.10 22.72 7.80
C LEU A 7 -12.41 23.04 6.47
N GLY A 8 -12.53 24.28 6.01
CA GLY A 8 -11.71 24.84 4.94
C GLY A 8 -10.28 25.13 5.40
N ASN A 9 -9.35 25.24 4.46
CA ASN A 9 -7.92 25.42 4.78
C ASN A 9 -7.61 26.65 5.66
N ARG A 10 -8.37 27.76 5.50
CA ARG A 10 -8.23 28.96 6.34
C ARG A 10 -8.79 28.77 7.74
N GLU A 11 -9.85 27.98 7.87
CA GLU A 11 -10.45 27.67 9.17
C GLU A 11 -9.53 26.74 9.96
N PHE A 12 -8.86 25.83 9.26
CA PHE A 12 -7.84 24.98 9.84
C PHE A 12 -6.62 25.76 10.35
N ASP A 13 -6.11 26.71 9.55
CA ASP A 13 -5.02 27.61 9.94
C ASP A 13 -5.33 28.31 11.28
N ARG A 14 -6.54 28.87 11.38
CA ARG A 14 -7.05 29.50 12.61
C ARG A 14 -7.22 28.52 13.76
N ALA A 15 -7.78 27.32 13.50
CA ALA A 15 -7.97 26.30 14.52
C ALA A 15 -6.63 25.77 15.06
N SER A 16 -5.57 25.83 14.24
CA SER A 16 -4.20 25.49 14.64
C SER A 16 -3.42 26.64 15.29
N ASP A 17 -4.05 27.80 15.52
CA ASP A 17 -3.40 29.02 16.01
C ASP A 17 -2.14 29.41 15.20
N GLY A 18 -2.20 29.23 13.88
CA GLY A 18 -1.08 29.49 12.97
C GLY A 18 0.07 28.48 13.02
N ALA A 19 -0.04 27.40 13.83
CA ALA A 19 0.97 26.35 13.89
C ALA A 19 1.11 25.59 12.57
N ILE A 20 0.03 25.51 11.77
CA ILE A 20 0.05 25.00 10.40
C ILE A 20 -0.62 26.02 9.47
N ASN A 21 0.20 26.76 8.71
CA ASN A 21 -0.31 27.75 7.78
C ASN A 21 -1.17 27.14 6.65
N TYR A 22 -2.05 27.95 6.07
CA TYR A 22 -2.91 27.59 4.93
C TYR A 22 -2.19 26.79 3.82
N GLY A 23 -0.99 27.25 3.43
CA GLY A 23 -0.22 26.65 2.33
C GLY A 23 0.15 25.21 2.66
N ARG A 24 0.57 24.96 3.90
CA ARG A 24 0.92 23.63 4.38
C ARG A 24 -0.32 22.75 4.54
N VAL A 25 -1.45 23.26 5.05
CA VAL A 25 -2.72 22.50 5.12
C VAL A 25 -3.13 22.01 3.73
N ARG A 26 -3.05 22.88 2.72
CA ARG A 26 -3.34 22.51 1.32
C ARG A 26 -2.39 21.42 0.82
N ASP A 27 -1.10 21.55 1.07
CA ASP A 27 -0.11 20.57 0.62
C ASP A 27 -0.36 19.20 1.28
N LEU A 28 -0.70 19.17 2.58
CA LEU A 28 -1.03 17.93 3.30
C LEU A 28 -2.30 17.25 2.74
N ARG A 29 -3.35 18.01 2.43
CA ARG A 29 -4.58 17.45 1.84
C ARG A 29 -4.37 16.81 0.47
N ASN A 30 -3.47 17.39 -0.31
CA ASN A 30 -3.19 16.95 -1.67
C ASN A 30 -2.01 15.96 -1.74
N GLY A 31 -1.42 15.59 -0.60
CA GLY A 31 -0.24 14.70 -0.55
C GLY A 31 0.98 15.28 -1.27
N LEU A 32 1.15 16.61 -1.29
CA LEU A 32 2.19 17.28 -2.06
C LEU A 32 3.47 17.52 -1.26
N LYS A 33 4.58 17.66 -2.01
CA LYS A 33 5.92 18.05 -1.54
C LYS A 33 6.56 17.04 -0.60
N ALA A 34 6.35 17.21 0.70
CA ALA A 34 7.13 16.58 1.75
C ALA A 34 6.23 15.84 2.73
N PRO A 35 6.69 14.70 3.30
CA PRO A 35 5.96 13.95 4.32
C PRO A 35 5.47 14.82 5.47
N VAL A 36 4.42 14.35 6.15
CA VAL A 36 3.92 15.02 7.36
C VAL A 36 4.95 14.94 8.47
N ARG A 37 5.18 16.04 9.18
CA ARG A 37 5.99 16.04 10.40
C ARG A 37 5.14 15.48 11.55
N LEU A 38 5.79 14.87 12.55
CA LEU A 38 5.07 14.37 13.73
C LEU A 38 4.33 15.48 14.48
N SER A 39 4.92 16.67 14.60
CA SER A 39 4.25 17.82 15.21
C SER A 39 2.98 18.23 14.44
N GLU A 40 3.05 18.24 13.11
CA GLU A 40 1.90 18.55 12.26
C GLU A 40 0.80 17.49 12.41
N PHE A 41 1.19 16.21 12.47
CA PHE A 41 0.24 15.12 12.70
C PHE A 41 -0.51 15.28 14.03
N LEU A 42 0.19 15.59 15.12
CA LEU A 42 -0.43 15.77 16.44
C LEU A 42 -1.38 16.97 16.46
N ILE A 43 -0.99 18.09 15.85
CA ILE A 43 -1.87 19.27 15.72
C ILE A 43 -3.12 18.92 14.91
N VAL A 44 -2.97 18.14 13.83
CA VAL A 44 -4.12 17.68 13.05
C VAL A 44 -5.04 16.77 13.87
N CYS A 45 -4.48 15.90 14.70
CA CYS A 45 -5.28 15.08 15.61
C CYS A 45 -6.06 15.95 16.61
N ASP A 46 -5.41 16.93 17.21
CA ASP A 46 -6.02 17.86 18.17
C ASP A 46 -7.16 18.68 17.55
N VAL A 47 -6.90 19.34 16.42
CA VAL A 47 -7.91 20.14 15.69
C VAL A 47 -9.09 19.28 15.23
N CYS A 48 -8.84 18.02 14.87
CA CYS A 48 -9.87 17.09 14.43
C CYS A 48 -10.54 16.32 15.59
N GLY A 49 -10.15 16.54 16.85
CA GLY A 49 -10.70 15.83 18.01
C GLY A 49 -10.48 14.32 17.97
N ALA A 50 -9.37 13.87 17.38
CA ALA A 50 -9.07 12.45 17.21
C ALA A 50 -7.94 11.99 18.14
N ASP A 51 -7.99 10.74 18.58
CA ASP A 51 -6.89 10.14 19.32
C ASP A 51 -5.70 9.87 18.36
N PRO A 52 -4.53 10.51 18.57
CA PRO A 52 -3.38 10.31 17.72
C PRO A 52 -2.88 8.86 17.74
N VAL A 53 -3.01 8.16 18.87
CA VAL A 53 -2.54 6.77 18.98
C VAL A 53 -3.40 5.85 18.13
N GLN A 54 -4.72 5.92 18.28
CA GLN A 54 -5.63 5.16 17.44
C GLN A 54 -5.47 5.52 15.95
N THR A 55 -5.31 6.80 15.63
CA THR A 55 -5.12 7.24 14.25
C THR A 55 -3.87 6.63 13.61
N VAL A 56 -2.74 6.53 14.33
CA VAL A 56 -1.54 5.85 13.83
C VAL A 56 -1.78 4.35 13.62
N ARG A 57 -2.49 3.68 14.54
CA ARG A 57 -2.82 2.26 14.37
C ARG A 57 -3.66 2.01 13.11
N ASP A 58 -4.60 2.89 12.83
CA ASP A 58 -5.44 2.80 11.64
C ASP A 58 -4.61 3.00 10.37
N ILE A 59 -3.69 3.98 10.37
CA ILE A 59 -2.75 4.21 9.26
C ILE A 59 -1.88 2.98 9.00
N ILE A 60 -1.32 2.36 10.05
CA ILE A 60 -0.47 1.16 9.92
C ILE A 60 -1.30 -0.02 9.38
N SER A 61 -2.54 -0.18 9.85
CA SER A 61 -3.42 -1.27 9.41
C SER A 61 -3.80 -1.11 7.94
N GLU A 62 -4.09 0.11 7.51
CA GLU A 62 -4.38 0.44 6.13
C GLU A 62 -3.15 0.21 5.22
N ALA A 63 -1.97 0.65 5.67
CA ALA A 63 -0.73 0.42 4.93
C ALA A 63 -0.47 -1.08 4.69
N LYS A 64 -0.66 -1.92 5.70
CA LYS A 64 -0.54 -3.39 5.57
C LYS A 64 -1.53 -3.97 4.56
N ARG A 65 -2.78 -3.52 4.60
CA ARG A 65 -3.81 -3.96 3.64
C ARG A 65 -3.41 -3.65 2.20
N ILE A 66 -2.93 -2.42 1.96
CA ILE A 66 -2.47 -1.98 0.63
C ILE A 66 -1.28 -2.82 0.16
N GLU A 67 -0.30 -3.09 1.05
CA GLU A 67 0.86 -3.94 0.72
C GLU A 67 0.45 -5.37 0.35
N GLU A 68 -0.49 -5.96 1.08
CA GLU A 68 -1.02 -7.31 0.80
C GLU A 68 -1.75 -7.36 -0.55
N GLU A 69 -2.54 -6.34 -0.86
CA GLU A 69 -3.24 -6.21 -2.14
C GLU A 69 -2.25 -6.09 -3.29
N GLN A 70 -1.26 -5.20 -3.21
CA GLN A 70 -0.20 -5.07 -4.23
C GLN A 70 0.62 -6.35 -4.40
N LYS A 71 0.84 -7.11 -3.31
CA LYS A 71 1.52 -8.41 -3.40
C LYS A 71 0.64 -9.45 -4.11
N ARG A 72 -0.67 -9.42 -3.88
CA ARG A 72 -1.62 -10.27 -4.62
C ARG A 72 -1.65 -9.91 -6.10
N GLU A 73 -1.74 -8.64 -6.45
CA GLU A 73 -1.73 -8.16 -7.83
C GLU A 73 -0.45 -8.56 -8.57
N ARG A 74 0.72 -8.39 -7.94
CA ARG A 74 2.00 -8.84 -8.51
C ARG A 74 2.01 -10.34 -8.80
N ARG A 75 1.51 -11.17 -7.89
CA ARG A 75 1.41 -12.62 -8.11
C ARG A 75 0.48 -12.97 -9.26
N VAL A 76 -0.68 -12.29 -9.37
CA VAL A 76 -1.61 -12.48 -10.47
C VAL A 76 -0.97 -12.11 -11.80
N GLU A 77 -0.26 -10.99 -11.85
CA GLU A 77 0.41 -10.53 -13.07
C GLU A 77 1.55 -11.47 -13.50
N GLU A 78 2.35 -11.96 -12.55
CA GLU A 78 3.37 -12.97 -12.80
C GLU A 78 2.75 -14.28 -13.34
N THR A 79 1.65 -14.74 -12.73
CA THR A 79 0.91 -15.93 -13.19
C THR A 79 0.41 -15.75 -14.62
N LYS A 80 -0.12 -14.57 -14.97
CA LYS A 80 -0.56 -14.26 -16.34
C LYS A 80 0.59 -14.30 -17.34
N ARG A 81 1.77 -13.79 -16.97
CA ARG A 81 2.97 -13.85 -17.84
C ARG A 81 3.39 -15.30 -18.08
N ILE A 82 3.50 -16.11 -17.02
CA ILE A 82 3.85 -17.53 -17.16
C ILE A 82 2.84 -18.24 -18.07
N LEU A 83 1.55 -18.00 -17.90
CA LEU A 83 0.53 -18.62 -18.75
C LEU A 83 0.65 -18.21 -20.22
N ALA A 84 1.06 -16.96 -20.50
CA ALA A 84 1.26 -16.46 -21.86
C ALA A 84 2.52 -17.04 -22.51
N ASP A 85 3.63 -17.09 -21.77
CA ASP A 85 4.93 -17.53 -22.27
C ASP A 85 5.02 -19.07 -22.35
N ASN A 86 4.45 -19.77 -21.37
CA ASN A 86 4.46 -21.22 -21.27
C ASN A 86 3.17 -21.76 -20.61
N PRO A 87 2.09 -21.96 -21.39
CA PRO A 87 0.76 -22.27 -20.85
C PRO A 87 0.68 -23.57 -20.03
N MET A 88 1.66 -24.48 -20.18
CA MET A 88 1.68 -25.77 -19.46
C MET A 88 2.45 -25.73 -18.14
N GLU A 89 3.24 -24.68 -17.90
CA GLU A 89 4.14 -24.58 -16.73
C GLU A 89 3.39 -24.52 -15.39
N LEU A 90 2.25 -23.86 -15.35
CA LEU A 90 1.40 -23.77 -14.15
C LEU A 90 0.75 -25.13 -13.81
N ALA A 91 0.39 -25.93 -14.82
CA ALA A 91 -0.15 -27.27 -14.63
C ALA A 91 0.93 -28.22 -14.07
N ALA A 92 2.18 -28.12 -14.54
CA ALA A 92 3.30 -28.89 -14.02
C ALA A 92 3.66 -28.53 -12.56
N TYR A 93 3.33 -27.32 -12.09
CA TYR A 93 3.50 -26.93 -10.68
C TYR A 93 2.45 -27.52 -9.74
N THR A 94 1.28 -27.90 -10.27
CA THR A 94 0.16 -28.46 -9.50
C THR A 94 0.00 -29.96 -9.68
N ASP A 95 0.81 -30.59 -10.54
CA ASP A 95 0.83 -32.03 -10.76
C ASP A 95 1.35 -32.78 -9.50
N PRO A 96 0.52 -33.59 -8.83
CA PRO A 96 0.94 -34.37 -7.66
C PRO A 96 1.99 -35.44 -8.00
N ASP A 97 2.12 -35.84 -9.26
CA ASP A 97 3.13 -36.80 -9.73
C ASP A 97 4.41 -36.11 -10.26
N LYS A 98 4.56 -34.78 -10.09
CA LYS A 98 5.74 -34.02 -10.53
C LYS A 98 7.06 -34.65 -10.06
N GLU A 99 7.09 -35.16 -8.83
CA GLU A 99 8.27 -35.80 -8.25
C GLU A 99 8.68 -37.11 -8.96
N LYS A 100 7.77 -37.74 -9.70
CA LYS A 100 8.05 -38.97 -10.47
C LYS A 100 8.84 -38.70 -11.76
N TYR A 101 8.80 -37.46 -12.25
CA TYR A 101 9.44 -37.07 -13.51
C TYR A 101 10.83 -36.41 -13.32
N ILE A 102 11.19 -36.00 -12.11
CA ILE A 102 12.55 -35.51 -11.79
C ILE A 102 13.60 -36.63 -11.70
N GLU A 103 13.18 -37.89 -11.65
CA GLU A 103 14.08 -39.05 -11.58
C GLU A 103 14.71 -39.41 -12.95
N TYR A 104 14.17 -38.90 -14.06
CA TYR A 104 14.77 -39.03 -15.38
C TYR A 104 15.35 -37.68 -15.78
N GLY A 105 16.67 -37.54 -15.62
CA GLY A 105 17.44 -36.31 -15.85
C GLY A 105 17.21 -35.69 -17.23
N ASN A 106 17.61 -34.41 -17.35
CA ASN A 106 17.58 -33.59 -18.57
C ASN A 106 17.69 -34.49 -19.80
N GLY A 107 16.62 -34.52 -20.61
CA GLY A 107 16.57 -35.30 -21.83
C GLY A 107 17.66 -34.85 -22.80
N ASP A 108 18.87 -35.36 -22.60
CA ASP A 108 19.85 -35.55 -23.66
C ASP A 108 19.23 -36.59 -24.58
N ASP A 109 18.57 -36.11 -25.62
CA ASP A 109 18.09 -36.92 -26.75
C ASP A 109 19.32 -37.65 -27.33
N PRO A 110 19.40 -38.99 -27.23
CA PRO A 110 20.52 -39.70 -27.81
C PRO A 110 20.27 -39.90 -29.31
N ALA A 111 21.07 -39.17 -30.11
CA ALA A 111 21.51 -39.39 -31.50
C ALA A 111 20.47 -39.34 -32.64
#